data_AF-A0A818Z376-F1
#
_entry.id   AF-A0A818Z376-F1
#
_cell.length_a   1.000
_cell.length_b   1.000
_cell.length_c   1.000
_cell.angle_alpha   90.00
_cell.angle_beta   90.00
_cell.angle_gamma   90.00
#
_symmetry.space_group_name_H-M   'P 1'
#
loop_
_entity.id
_entity.type
_entity.pdbx_description
1 polymer ?
#
loop_
_entity_poly.entity_id
_entity_poly.type
_entity_poly.pdbx_seq_one_letter_code
_entity_poly.pdbx_strand_id
1 'polypeptide(L)'
;MRNTRVFIASDSEQASSKIALQFPNQTITVPGPILHIDLPAEGVDRDHGFLKVVIDFYALGECHTSILTPSGFSALANRRRIDPYQNLFKYEDSNRRIERCHNVYEYGPPPKIMNSQLYCRVVFNCSSREM
;
A
#
# COMPACT_ATOMS: atom_id res chain seq x y z
N MET A 1 10.53 -20.09 17.67
CA MET A 1 9.47 -19.08 17.47
C MET A 1 9.59 -18.56 16.05
N ARG A 2 8.50 -18.47 15.27
CA ARG A 2 8.58 -17.87 13.92
C ARG A 2 8.79 -16.37 14.09
N ASN A 3 9.80 -15.81 13.41
CA ASN A 3 10.06 -14.37 13.38
C ASN A 3 8.95 -13.68 12.57
N THR A 4 7.90 -13.24 13.24
CA THR A 4 6.83 -12.45 12.62
C THR A 4 7.28 -10.99 12.47
N ARG A 5 7.09 -10.41 11.29
CA ARG A 5 7.27 -8.97 11.04
C ARG A 5 5.94 -8.35 10.66
N VAL A 6 5.74 -7.09 11.04
CA VAL A 6 4.53 -6.31 10.79
C VAL A 6 4.88 -5.21 9.81
N PHE A 7 4.41 -5.33 8.57
CA PHE A 7 4.53 -4.26 7.59
C PHE A 7 3.37 -3.27 7.75
N ILE A 8 3.68 -1.97 7.79
CA ILE A 8 2.70 -0.89 7.96
C ILE A 8 2.77 0.05 6.74
N ALA A 9 1.72 0.01 5.92
CA ALA A 9 1.46 0.97 4.86
C ALA A 9 0.40 1.97 5.35
N SER A 10 0.81 3.21 5.62
CA SER A 10 -0.04 4.27 6.14
C SER A 10 0.52 5.64 5.79
N ASP A 11 -0.37 6.58 5.50
CA ASP A 11 -0.10 8.02 5.38
C ASP A 11 -0.10 8.71 6.74
N SER A 12 -0.74 8.11 7.76
CA SER A 12 -0.72 8.59 9.14
C SER A 12 0.54 8.14 9.88
N GLU A 13 1.44 9.10 10.17
CA GLU A 13 2.61 8.87 11.04
C GLU A 13 2.19 8.50 12.46
N GLN A 14 1.10 9.09 12.97
CA GLN A 14 0.58 8.80 14.31
C GLN A 14 0.11 7.35 14.42
N ALA A 15 -0.62 6.84 13.42
CA ALA A 15 -1.06 5.44 13.40
C ALA A 15 0.13 4.49 13.34
N SER A 16 1.09 4.78 12.45
CA SER A 16 2.31 4.00 12.29
C SER A 16 3.13 3.94 13.59
N SER A 17 3.26 5.08 14.27
CA SER A 17 3.99 5.19 15.54
C SER A 17 3.31 4.38 16.65
N LYS A 18 1.98 4.43 16.75
CA LYS A 18 1.22 3.64 17.74
C LYS A 18 1.43 2.13 17.54
N ILE A 19 1.42 1.66 16.29
CA ILE A 19 1.65 0.24 15.98
C ILE A 19 3.11 -0.12 16.26
N ALA A 20 4.07 0.73 15.90
CA ALA A 20 5.49 0.52 16.20
C ALA A 20 5.79 0.39 17.70
N LEU A 21 5.10 1.17 18.54
CA LEU A 21 5.18 1.05 20.00
C LEU A 21 4.61 -0.28 20.51
N GLN A 22 3.58 -0.82 19.86
CA GLN A 22 2.95 -2.08 20.24
C GLN A 22 3.76 -3.31 19.79
N PHE A 23 4.52 -3.20 18.70
CA PHE A 23 5.32 -4.29 18.13
C PHE A 23 6.80 -3.88 17.99
N PRO A 24 7.50 -3.63 19.12
CA PRO A 24 8.87 -3.14 19.09
C PRO A 24 9.80 -4.13 18.37
N ASN A 25 10.67 -3.61 17.49
CA ASN A 25 11.63 -4.37 16.68
C ASN A 25 11.01 -5.38 15.68
N GLN A 26 9.69 -5.34 15.47
CA GLN A 26 9.00 -6.21 14.52
C GLN A 26 8.36 -5.43 13.38
N THR A 27 8.26 -4.10 13.50
CA THR A 27 7.63 -3.26 12.48
C THR A 27 8.59 -2.88 11.36
N ILE A 28 8.05 -2.85 10.14
CA ILE A 28 8.68 -2.28 8.96
C ILE A 28 7.70 -1.26 8.39
N THR A 29 8.18 -0.07 8.08
CA THR A 29 7.41 0.98 7.44
C THR A 29 8.29 1.70 6.41
N VAL A 30 7.67 2.26 5.38
CA VAL A 30 8.36 3.11 4.40
C VAL A 30 8.15 4.57 4.79
N PRO A 31 9.21 5.35 5.01
CA PRO A 31 9.10 6.76 5.35
C PRO A 31 8.54 7.57 4.18
N GLY A 32 7.88 8.70 4.49
CA GLY A 32 7.32 9.64 3.52
C GLY A 32 5.79 9.64 3.45
N PRO A 33 5.19 10.56 2.69
CA PRO A 33 3.75 10.61 2.49
C PRO A 33 3.28 9.59 1.44
N ILE A 34 2.09 9.01 1.60
CA ILE A 34 1.44 8.30 0.48
C ILE A 34 0.90 9.38 -0.46
N LEU A 35 1.40 9.43 -1.67
CA LEU A 35 0.94 10.40 -2.67
C LEU A 35 -0.40 9.95 -3.25
N HIS A 36 -1.42 10.78 -3.06
CA HIS A 36 -2.70 10.65 -3.74
C HIS A 36 -2.63 11.39 -5.07
N ILE A 37 -2.74 10.66 -6.19
CA ILE A 37 -2.69 11.25 -7.54
C ILE A 37 -3.81 12.26 -7.79
N ASP A 38 -4.90 12.18 -7.03
CA ASP A 38 -6.09 13.02 -7.16
C ASP A 38 -6.02 14.30 -6.30
N LEU A 39 -5.01 14.43 -5.42
CA LEU A 39 -4.88 15.60 -4.55
C LEU A 39 -3.78 16.54 -5.10
N PRO A 40 -4.11 17.77 -5.51
CA PRO A 40 -3.11 18.77 -5.87
C PRO A 40 -2.37 19.16 -4.59
N ALA A 41 -1.15 18.65 -4.44
CA ALA A 41 -0.36 18.92 -3.25
C ALA A 41 0.78 19.89 -3.59
N GLU A 42 0.58 21.17 -3.23
CA GLU A 42 1.68 22.13 -3.13
C GLU A 42 2.61 21.71 -1.99
N GLY A 43 3.93 21.76 -2.22
CA GLY A 43 4.92 21.42 -1.19
C GLY A 43 5.12 19.92 -0.91
N VAL A 44 4.53 19.02 -1.70
CA VAL A 44 4.78 17.57 -1.54
C VAL A 44 6.00 17.13 -2.33
N ASP A 45 6.88 16.42 -1.64
CA ASP A 45 8.00 15.70 -2.22
C ASP A 45 7.48 14.55 -3.10
N ARG A 46 7.36 14.86 -4.39
CA ARG A 46 6.76 13.96 -5.39
C ARG A 46 7.55 12.67 -5.57
N ASP A 47 8.86 12.78 -5.53
CA ASP A 47 9.76 11.66 -5.81
C ASP A 47 9.73 10.66 -4.65
N HIS A 48 9.88 11.14 -3.41
CA HIS A 48 9.81 10.26 -2.24
C HIS A 48 8.39 9.71 -2.01
N GLY A 49 7.36 10.51 -2.22
CA GLY A 49 5.98 10.03 -2.07
C GLY A 49 5.61 8.98 -3.12
N PHE A 50 6.06 9.14 -4.37
CA PHE A 50 5.82 8.15 -5.43
C PHE A 50 6.55 6.85 -5.12
N LEU A 51 7.81 6.94 -4.70
CA LEU A 51 8.59 5.78 -4.32
C LEU A 51 7.93 5.04 -3.15
N LYS A 52 7.43 5.75 -2.13
CA LYS A 52 6.67 5.15 -1.05
C LYS A 52 5.44 4.39 -1.55
N VAL A 53 4.61 5.03 -2.39
CA VAL A 53 3.41 4.40 -2.97
C VAL A 53 3.78 3.09 -3.67
N VAL A 54 4.84 3.09 -4.47
CA VAL A 54 5.31 1.88 -5.16
C VAL A 54 5.77 0.83 -4.16
N ILE A 55 6.64 1.17 -3.20
CA ILE A 55 7.15 0.18 -2.24
C ILE A 55 6.01 -0.39 -1.40
N ASP A 56 5.12 0.46 -0.86
CA ASP A 56 3.96 0.03 -0.08
C ASP A 56 3.05 -0.90 -0.88
N PHE A 57 2.81 -0.59 -2.16
CA PHE A 57 1.95 -1.39 -3.03
C PHE A 57 2.51 -2.79 -3.28
N TYR A 58 3.82 -2.89 -3.51
CA TYR A 58 4.47 -4.18 -3.70
C TYR A 58 4.60 -4.94 -2.37
N ALA A 59 5.07 -4.29 -1.32
CA ALA A 59 5.28 -4.92 -0.01
C ALA A 59 3.97 -5.46 0.60
N LEU A 60 2.86 -4.72 0.49
CA LEU A 60 1.54 -5.22 0.92
C LEU A 60 1.12 -6.50 0.19
N GLY A 61 1.43 -6.61 -1.10
CA GLY A 61 1.15 -7.79 -1.90
C GLY A 61 1.95 -9.02 -1.50
N GLU A 62 3.13 -8.84 -0.90
CA GLU A 62 4.00 -9.95 -0.50
C GLU A 62 3.73 -10.46 0.93
N CYS A 63 2.83 -9.81 1.67
CA CYS A 63 2.47 -10.23 3.01
C CYS A 63 1.77 -11.61 3.02
N HIS A 64 2.15 -12.48 3.95
CA HIS A 64 1.48 -13.77 4.16
C HIS A 64 0.05 -13.61 4.68
N THR A 65 -0.16 -12.63 5.54
CA THR A 65 -1.44 -12.24 6.13
C THR A 65 -1.60 -10.74 5.95
N SER A 66 -2.76 -10.31 5.46
CA SER A 66 -3.05 -8.90 5.20
C SER A 66 -4.32 -8.48 5.93
N ILE A 67 -4.28 -7.36 6.64
CA ILE A 67 -5.44 -6.73 7.28
C ILE A 67 -5.69 -5.40 6.58
N LEU A 68 -6.84 -5.27 5.93
CA LEU A 68 -7.19 -4.11 5.14
C LEU A 68 -8.10 -3.17 5.94
N THR A 69 -7.88 -1.87 5.76
CA THR A 69 -8.88 -0.84 6.00
C THR A 69 -9.70 -0.61 4.72
N PRO A 70 -10.84 0.10 4.79
CA PRO A 70 -11.64 0.47 3.62
C PRO A 70 -10.89 1.39 2.63
N SER A 71 -10.00 0.80 1.82
CA SER A 71 -9.13 1.51 0.88
C SER A 71 -9.00 0.72 -0.42
N GLY A 72 -9.20 1.40 -1.55
CA GLY A 72 -8.97 0.82 -2.87
C GLY A 72 -7.50 0.45 -3.11
N PHE A 73 -6.56 1.17 -2.49
CA PHE A 73 -5.12 0.93 -2.64
C PHE A 73 -4.72 -0.46 -2.12
N SER A 74 -5.13 -0.79 -0.89
CA SER A 74 -4.77 -2.03 -0.23
C SER A 74 -5.44 -3.24 -0.90
N ALA A 75 -6.67 -3.07 -1.40
CA ALA A 75 -7.38 -4.05 -2.21
C ALA A 75 -6.65 -4.34 -3.54
N LEU A 76 -6.22 -3.29 -4.26
CA LEU A 76 -5.46 -3.44 -5.51
C LEU A 76 -4.08 -4.09 -5.29
N ALA A 77 -3.39 -3.74 -4.20
CA ALA A 77 -2.11 -4.35 -3.84
C ALA A 77 -2.25 -5.87 -3.63
N ASN A 78 -3.26 -6.29 -2.85
CA ASN A 78 -3.50 -7.71 -2.55
C ASN A 78 -4.06 -8.50 -3.74
N ARG A 79 -4.72 -7.85 -4.70
CA ARG A 79 -5.21 -8.50 -5.93
C ARG A 79 -4.09 -9.16 -6.75
N ARG A 80 -2.84 -8.69 -6.59
CA ARG A 80 -1.67 -9.22 -7.29
C ARG A 80 -1.14 -10.55 -6.72
N ARG A 81 -1.60 -10.96 -5.55
CA ARG A 81 -1.19 -12.23 -4.92
C ARG A 81 -1.65 -13.40 -5.79
N ILE A 82 -0.90 -14.50 -5.71
CA ILE A 82 -1.26 -15.76 -6.40
C ILE A 82 -2.66 -16.23 -5.95
N ASP A 83 -2.92 -16.16 -4.64
CA ASP A 83 -4.25 -16.30 -4.05
C ASP A 83 -4.61 -14.99 -3.32
N PRO A 84 -5.37 -14.09 -3.97
CA PRO A 84 -5.75 -12.78 -3.41
C PRO A 84 -6.45 -12.85 -2.07
N TYR A 85 -7.12 -13.96 -1.75
CA TYR A 85 -7.98 -14.08 -0.56
C TYR A 85 -7.32 -14.90 0.56
N GLN A 86 -6.18 -15.52 0.29
CA GLN A 86 -5.45 -16.29 1.29
C GLN A 86 -5.04 -15.38 2.46
N ASN A 87 -5.52 -15.70 3.66
CA ASN A 87 -5.25 -14.93 4.89
C ASN A 87 -5.52 -13.42 4.72
N LEU A 88 -6.53 -13.07 3.93
CA LEU A 88 -6.98 -11.69 3.77
C LEU A 88 -8.07 -11.39 4.79
N PHE A 89 -7.90 -10.29 5.50
CA PHE A 89 -8.82 -9.82 6.52
C PHE A 89 -9.15 -8.35 6.30
N LYS A 90 -10.29 -7.93 6.83
CA LYS A 90 -10.74 -6.54 6.88
C LYS A 90 -11.00 -6.10 8.30
N TYR A 91 -10.71 -4.84 8.59
CA TYR A 91 -11.21 -4.20 9.80
C TYR A 91 -12.58 -3.55 9.50
N GLU A 92 -13.60 -3.99 10.22
CA GLU A 92 -14.96 -3.47 10.18
C GLU A 92 -15.16 -2.47 11.32
N ASP A 93 -15.32 -1.20 10.99
CA ASP A 93 -15.37 -0.12 11.98
C ASP A 93 -16.69 -0.13 12.78
N SER A 94 -17.81 -0.50 12.14
CA SER A 94 -19.13 -0.53 12.78
C SER A 94 -19.18 -1.43 14.01
N ASN A 95 -18.49 -2.56 13.95
CA ASN A 95 -18.44 -3.55 15.03
C ASN A 95 -17.07 -3.64 15.72
N ARG A 96 -16.07 -2.87 15.26
CA ARG A 96 -14.68 -2.91 15.72
C ARG A 96 -14.07 -4.32 15.70
N ARG A 97 -14.27 -5.05 14.61
CA ARG A 97 -13.84 -6.44 14.47
C ARG A 97 -13.01 -6.65 13.21
N ILE A 98 -12.15 -7.66 13.28
CA ILE A 98 -11.41 -8.17 12.12
C ILE A 98 -12.19 -9.35 11.56
N GLU A 99 -12.53 -9.29 10.28
CA GLU A 99 -13.28 -10.33 9.57
C GLU A 99 -12.48 -10.86 8.39
N ARG A 100 -12.72 -12.12 8.00
CA ARG A 100 -12.10 -12.66 6.79
C ARG A 100 -12.72 -11.99 5.58
N CYS A 101 -11.87 -11.53 4.66
CA CYS A 101 -12.32 -10.94 3.40
C CYS A 101 -12.52 -12.05 2.37
N HIS A 102 -13.73 -12.15 1.82
CA HIS A 102 -14.07 -13.12 0.79
C HIS A 102 -14.07 -12.53 -0.62
N ASN A 103 -14.08 -11.19 -0.72
CA ASN A 103 -14.04 -10.46 -1.98
C ASN A 103 -13.41 -9.07 -1.78
N VAL A 104 -12.39 -8.74 -2.57
CA VAL A 104 -11.70 -7.43 -2.53
C VAL A 104 -12.59 -6.29 -3.03
N TYR A 105 -13.67 -6.59 -3.76
CA TYR A 105 -14.66 -5.62 -4.23
C TYR A 105 -15.72 -5.27 -3.18
N GLU A 106 -15.69 -5.86 -1.97
CA GLU A 106 -16.55 -5.42 -0.86
C GLU A 106 -16.29 -3.95 -0.48
N TYR A 107 -15.13 -3.40 -0.86
CA TYR A 107 -14.77 -2.00 -0.70
C TYR A 107 -15.15 -1.11 -1.89
N GLY A 108 -16.01 -1.62 -2.78
CA GLY A 108 -16.50 -0.95 -3.98
C GLY A 108 -15.83 -1.45 -5.25
N PRO A 109 -16.48 -1.30 -6.43
CA PRO A 109 -15.77 -1.45 -7.69
C PRO A 109 -14.60 -0.45 -7.72
N PRO A 110 -13.46 -0.77 -8.39
CA PRO A 110 -12.51 0.28 -8.74
C PRO A 110 -13.31 1.39 -9.43
N PRO A 111 -13.02 2.68 -9.17
CA PRO A 111 -13.74 3.78 -9.78
C PRO A 111 -13.89 3.50 -11.28
N LYS A 112 -15.13 3.46 -11.77
CA LYS A 112 -15.41 3.33 -13.20
C LYS A 112 -14.67 4.51 -13.86
N ILE A 113 -13.71 4.18 -14.73
CA ILE A 113 -12.74 5.02 -15.44
C ILE A 113 -11.31 4.83 -14.91
N MET A 114 -10.65 3.81 -15.45
CA MET A 114 -9.28 3.95 -15.93
C MET A 114 -9.20 3.27 -17.31
N ASN A 115 -9.86 3.90 -18.29
CA ASN A 115 -9.45 3.83 -19.70
C ASN A 115 -8.26 4.78 -19.93
N SER A 116 -7.36 4.94 -18.96
CA SER A 116 -6.05 5.50 -19.21
C SER A 116 -5.16 4.33 -19.59
N GLN A 117 -4.86 4.23 -20.88
CA GLN A 117 -3.64 3.55 -21.30
C GLN A 117 -2.51 4.19 -20.50
N LEU A 118 -2.02 3.48 -19.49
CA LEU A 118 -0.89 3.88 -18.64
C LEU A 118 0.38 3.84 -19.49
N TYR A 119 0.60 4.88 -20.30
CA TYR A 119 1.91 5.13 -20.88
C TYR A 119 2.74 5.90 -19.84
N CYS A 120 3.42 5.18 -18.97
CA CYS A 120 4.62 5.74 -18.35
C CYS A 120 5.73 5.67 -19.41
N ARG A 121 6.01 6.80 -20.07
CA ARG A 121 7.17 6.89 -20.96
C ARG A 121 8.41 6.92 -20.05
N VAL A 122 8.97 5.75 -19.76
CA VAL A 122 10.26 5.64 -19.10
C VAL A 122 11.31 6.19 -20.08
N VAL A 123 11.69 7.45 -19.91
CA VAL A 123 12.79 8.05 -20.67
C VAL A 123 14.08 7.65 -19.98
N PHE A 124 14.75 6.63 -20.50
CA PHE A 124 16.14 6.35 -20.14
C PHE A 124 17.03 7.40 -20.81
N ASN A 125 17.43 8.43 -20.07
CA ASN A 125 18.59 9.23 -20.46
C ASN A 125 19.85 8.43 -20.12
N CYS A 126 20.28 7.59 -21.05
CA CYS A 126 21.61 7.00 -21.01
C CYS A 126 22.57 8.07 -21.54
N SER A 127 23.13 8.89 -20.66
CA SER A 127 24.30 9.69 -21.00
C SER A 127 25.51 8.75 -21.06
N SER A 128 25.76 8.24 -22.27
CA SER A 128 27.05 7.65 -22.62
C SER A 128 28.14 8.68 -22.31
N ARG A 129 28.90 8.47 -21.23
CA ARG A 129 30.23 9.07 -21.11
C ARG A 129 31.09 8.33 -22.13
N GLU A 130 31.30 8.97 -23.27
CA GLU A 130 32.38 8.59 -24.18
C GLU A 130 33.74 8.80 -23.48
N MET A 131 34.65 7.88 -23.78
CA MET A 131 36.04 7.82 -23.33
C MET A 131 36.84 9.09 -23.62
#